data_AF-A0A6L2LXI5-F1
#
_entry.id   AF-A0A6L2LXI5-F1
#
_cell.length_a   1.000
_cell.length_b   1.000
_cell.length_c   1.000
_cell.angle_alpha   90.00
_cell.angle_beta   90.00
_cell.angle_gamma   90.00
#
_symmetry.space_group_name_H-M   'P 1'
#
loop_
_entity.id
_entity.type
_entity.pdbx_description
1 polymer ?
#
loop_
_entity_poly.entity_id
_entity_poly.type
_entity_poly.pdbx_seq_one_letter_code
_entity_poly.pdbx_strand_id
1 'polypeptide(L)'
;MSHKNVGYSLHRIPKGGIKHVQFLEFLASMEGVALVDMRDMWIWSFEGSGEFFIAFVRRLIDERWLPEVSTKTRWINVVPIKVNVHAWKVRLDYLPTRLNISRRDMNIDSILCPICDKAVESASHIFSLAI
;
A
#
# COMPACT_ATOMS: atom_id res chain seq x y z
N MET A 1 15.50 -41.23 0.87
CA MET A 1 14.20 -41.97 0.86
C MET A 1 13.15 -41.01 0.34
N SER A 2 12.52 -41.28 -0.81
CA SER A 2 11.48 -40.41 -1.36
C SER A 2 10.18 -40.68 -0.61
N HIS A 3 9.72 -39.71 0.16
CA HIS A 3 8.44 -39.81 0.85
C HIS A 3 7.29 -39.45 -0.11
N LYS A 4 6.23 -40.26 -0.16
CA LYS A 4 5.15 -40.15 -1.15
C LYS A 4 4.27 -38.89 -1.02
N ASN A 5 4.10 -38.33 0.18
CA ASN A 5 3.30 -37.13 0.44
C ASN A 5 3.61 -36.58 1.84
N VAL A 6 3.14 -35.39 2.23
CA VAL A 6 3.43 -34.78 3.56
C VAL A 6 2.96 -35.58 4.79
N GLY A 7 2.14 -36.62 4.60
CA GLY A 7 1.52 -37.37 5.68
C GLY A 7 2.53 -38.06 6.63
N TYR A 8 3.77 -38.32 6.19
CA TYR A 8 4.82 -38.85 7.05
C TYR A 8 5.26 -37.86 8.14
N SER A 9 5.09 -36.56 7.93
CA SER A 9 5.42 -35.53 8.92
C SER A 9 4.39 -35.43 10.05
N LEU A 10 3.21 -36.03 9.86
CA LEU A 10 2.14 -35.99 10.85
C LEU A 10 2.30 -37.13 11.86
N HIS A 11 2.24 -36.81 13.15
CA HIS A 11 2.20 -37.83 14.20
C HIS A 11 0.98 -38.76 14.11
N ARG A 12 -0.16 -38.26 13.60
CA ARG A 12 -1.37 -39.05 13.31
C ARG A 12 -2.05 -38.55 12.05
N ILE A 13 -2.40 -39.47 11.17
CA ILE A 13 -3.17 -39.17 9.96
C ILE A 13 -4.63 -38.91 10.36
N PRO A 14 -5.28 -37.84 9.87
CA PRO A 14 -6.71 -37.62 10.06
C PRO A 14 -7.50 -38.82 9.53
N LYS A 15 -8.46 -39.35 10.32
CA LYS A 15 -9.30 -40.48 9.91
C LYS A 15 -10.76 -40.06 9.94
N GLY A 16 -11.38 -40.02 8.76
CA GLY A 16 -12.79 -39.68 8.59
C GLY A 16 -13.15 -38.22 8.91
N GLY A 17 -14.42 -37.90 8.68
CA GLY A 17 -14.98 -36.57 8.92
C GLY A 17 -14.34 -35.46 8.07
N ILE A 18 -14.62 -34.22 8.46
CA ILE A 18 -14.22 -33.00 7.71
C ILE A 18 -12.70 -32.88 7.59
N LYS A 19 -11.95 -33.22 8.65
CA LYS A 19 -10.48 -33.14 8.65
C LYS A 19 -9.82 -34.06 7.63
N HIS A 20 -10.40 -35.24 7.40
CA HIS A 20 -9.90 -36.17 6.39
C HIS A 20 -10.18 -35.66 4.98
N VAL A 21 -11.36 -35.08 4.74
CA VAL A 21 -11.69 -34.45 3.46
C VAL A 21 -10.74 -33.29 3.14
N GLN A 22 -10.54 -32.36 4.09
CA GLN A 22 -9.60 -31.25 3.93
C GLN A 22 -8.16 -31.72 3.69
N PHE A 23 -7.75 -32.81 4.35
CA PHE A 23 -6.43 -33.39 4.12
C PHE A 23 -6.29 -33.98 2.72
N LEU A 24 -7.33 -34.64 2.19
CA LEU A 24 -7.33 -35.13 0.80
C LEU A 24 -7.32 -33.98 -0.21
N GLU A 25 -8.10 -32.92 0.01
CA GLU A 25 -8.09 -31.71 -0.83
C GLU A 25 -6.71 -31.04 -0.82
N PHE A 26 -6.09 -30.95 0.35
CA PHE A 26 -4.72 -30.46 0.47
C PHE A 26 -3.73 -31.32 -0.32
N LEU A 27 -3.81 -32.64 -0.19
CA LEU A 27 -2.95 -33.57 -0.94
C LEU A 27 -3.14 -33.42 -2.46
N ALA A 28 -4.38 -33.23 -2.92
CA ALA A 28 -4.68 -32.96 -4.32
C ALA A 28 -4.08 -31.62 -4.79
N SER A 29 -4.14 -30.58 -3.97
CA SER A 29 -3.52 -29.28 -4.29
C SER A 29 -1.99 -29.31 -4.35
N MET A 30 -1.38 -30.30 -3.70
CA MET A 30 0.06 -30.54 -3.73
C MET A 30 0.50 -31.48 -4.86
N GLU A 31 -0.43 -32.03 -5.63
CA GLU A 31 -0.10 -32.91 -6.75
C GLU A 31 0.68 -32.13 -7.83
N GLY A 32 1.87 -32.63 -8.18
CA GLY A 32 2.79 -31.94 -9.11
C GLY A 32 3.78 -30.96 -8.45
N VAL A 33 3.71 -30.74 -7.13
CA VAL A 33 4.72 -29.96 -6.41
C VAL A 33 5.96 -30.82 -6.17
N ALA A 34 7.06 -30.48 -6.85
CA ALA A 34 8.37 -31.06 -6.60
C ALA A 34 9.22 -30.07 -5.77
N LEU A 35 9.50 -30.44 -4.53
CA LEU A 35 10.44 -29.69 -3.70
C LEU A 35 11.87 -30.04 -4.14
N VAL A 36 12.67 -29.02 -4.34
CA VAL A 36 14.10 -29.17 -4.60
C VAL A 36 14.83 -29.10 -3.27
N ASP A 37 15.87 -29.91 -3.08
CA ASP A 37 16.76 -29.82 -1.92
C ASP A 37 17.61 -28.54 -2.02
N MET A 38 16.99 -27.41 -1.70
CA MET A 38 17.60 -26.08 -1.67
C MET A 38 17.10 -25.33 -0.44
N ARG A 39 17.87 -24.33 -0.03
CA ARG A 39 17.43 -23.42 1.03
C ARG A 39 16.22 -22.62 0.55
N ASP A 40 15.24 -22.45 1.43
CA ASP A 40 14.09 -21.59 1.20
C ASP A 40 14.55 -20.17 0.85
N MET A 41 13.95 -19.59 -0.18
CA MET A 41 14.27 -18.25 -0.66
C MET A 41 12.99 -17.45 -0.88
N TRP A 42 13.02 -16.18 -0.48
CA TRP A 42 11.96 -15.23 -0.79
C TRP A 42 12.25 -14.61 -2.15
N ILE A 43 11.31 -14.77 -3.08
CA ILE A 43 11.40 -14.23 -4.44
C ILE A 43 10.34 -13.14 -4.57
N TRP A 44 10.75 -11.95 -5.00
CA TRP A 44 9.83 -10.87 -5.29
C TRP A 44 9.19 -11.08 -6.66
N SER A 45 7.88 -11.37 -6.70
CA SER A 45 7.18 -11.77 -7.93
C SER A 45 6.86 -10.64 -8.91
N PHE A 46 7.23 -9.40 -8.58
CA PHE A 46 6.78 -8.19 -9.28
C PHE A 46 7.66 -7.83 -10.49
N GLU A 47 8.89 -8.30 -10.52
CA GLU A 47 9.80 -8.18 -11.66
C GLU A 47 10.46 -9.55 -11.88
N GLY A 48 10.65 -9.95 -13.14
CA GLY A 48 11.21 -11.26 -13.49
C GLY A 48 12.64 -11.51 -12.97
N SER A 49 13.26 -10.52 -12.33
CA SER A 49 14.53 -10.63 -11.60
C SER A 49 14.39 -11.44 -10.31
N GLY A 50 13.22 -11.46 -9.68
CA GLY A 50 13.00 -12.13 -8.40
C GLY A 50 13.62 -11.43 -7.19
N GLU A 51 14.27 -10.28 -7.39
CA GLU A 51 14.99 -9.53 -6.35
C GLU A 51 14.16 -8.37 -5.79
N PHE A 52 14.39 -8.03 -4.52
CA PHE A 52 13.74 -6.90 -3.86
C PHE A 52 14.56 -5.62 -4.00
N PHE A 53 13.96 -4.58 -4.59
CA PHE A 53 14.57 -3.26 -4.71
C PHE A 53 13.68 -2.16 -4.12
N ILE A 54 14.24 -1.40 -3.18
CA ILE A 54 13.56 -0.24 -2.57
C ILE A 54 13.19 0.81 -3.62
N ALA A 55 14.08 1.06 -4.59
CA ALA A 55 13.83 2.02 -5.66
C ALA A 55 12.58 1.68 -6.47
N PHE A 56 12.35 0.39 -6.72
CA PHE A 56 11.18 -0.09 -7.44
C PHE A 56 9.90 0.05 -6.61
N VAL A 57 9.92 -0.41 -5.35
CA VAL A 57 8.79 -0.25 -4.42
C VAL A 57 8.41 1.23 -4.30
N ARG A 58 9.40 2.11 -4.19
CA ARG A 58 9.20 3.56 -4.13
C ARG A 58 8.53 4.09 -5.39
N ARG A 59 9.01 3.69 -6.58
CA ARG A 59 8.41 4.08 -7.85
C ARG A 59 6.94 3.64 -7.95
N LEU A 60 6.62 2.41 -7.55
CA LEU A 60 5.23 1.90 -7.56
C LEU A 60 4.32 2.69 -6.62
N ILE A 61 4.80 3.00 -5.42
CA ILE A 61 4.06 3.85 -4.47
C ILE A 61 3.83 5.22 -5.12
N ASP A 62 4.88 5.80 -5.71
CA ASP A 62 4.83 7.12 -6.30
C ASP A 62 3.84 7.16 -7.50
N GLU A 63 3.87 6.18 -8.40
CA GLU A 63 2.94 6.07 -9.54
C GLU A 63 1.48 5.93 -9.10
N ARG A 64 1.22 5.24 -7.98
CA ARG A 64 -0.14 5.03 -7.48
C ARG A 64 -0.67 6.19 -6.62
N TRP A 65 0.21 6.89 -5.91
CA TRP A 65 -0.19 7.87 -4.89
C TRP A 65 0.10 9.31 -5.28
N LEU A 66 1.07 9.58 -6.15
CA LEU A 66 1.35 10.93 -6.59
C LEU A 66 0.51 11.25 -7.83
N PRO A 67 -0.29 12.34 -7.83
CA PRO A 67 -0.93 12.80 -9.04
C PRO A 67 0.14 13.16 -10.06
N GLU A 68 -0.16 12.93 -11.32
CA GLU A 68 0.72 13.30 -12.43
C GLU A 68 0.87 14.83 -12.43
N VAL A 69 1.95 15.34 -11.85
CA VAL A 69 2.20 16.78 -11.79
C VAL A 69 2.79 17.18 -13.14
N SER A 70 1.99 17.84 -13.97
CA SER A 70 2.39 18.34 -15.30
C SER A 70 3.60 19.28 -15.28
N THR A 71 4.01 19.77 -14.10
CA THR A 71 5.01 20.81 -13.93
C THR A 71 5.91 20.54 -12.73
N LYS A 72 7.24 20.61 -12.94
CA LYS A 72 8.21 20.47 -11.85
C LYS A 72 7.96 21.51 -10.75
N THR A 73 8.15 21.11 -9.51
CA THR A 73 8.08 22.04 -8.37
C THR A 73 9.30 22.93 -8.38
N ARG A 74 9.11 24.26 -8.38
CA ARG A 74 10.18 25.24 -8.28
C ARG A 74 10.46 25.54 -6.81
N TRP A 75 11.66 25.20 -6.35
CA TRP A 75 12.13 25.55 -5.00
C TRP A 75 12.73 26.95 -5.01
N ILE A 76 12.35 27.78 -4.04
CA ILE A 76 12.89 29.14 -3.87
C ILE A 76 13.97 29.09 -2.79
N ASN A 77 15.23 29.31 -3.16
CA ASN A 77 16.37 29.19 -2.22
C ASN A 77 16.44 30.32 -1.18
N VAL A 78 15.67 31.39 -1.38
CA VAL A 78 15.64 32.56 -0.47
C VAL A 78 14.73 32.33 0.73
N VAL A 79 13.78 31.38 0.64
CA VAL A 79 12.86 31.08 1.74
C VAL A 79 13.28 29.82 2.49
N PRO A 80 12.98 29.72 3.79
CA PRO A 80 13.21 28.48 4.53
C PRO A 80 12.53 27.28 3.87
N ILE A 81 13.14 26.10 3.97
CA ILE A 81 12.62 24.86 3.38
C ILE A 81 11.16 24.57 3.75
N LYS A 82 10.76 24.91 4.98
CA LYS A 82 9.38 24.72 5.48
C LYS A 82 8.36 25.51 4.65
N VAL A 83 8.72 26.71 4.20
CA VAL A 83 7.85 27.57 3.36
C VAL A 83 7.66 26.93 2.00
N ASN A 84 8.74 26.47 1.36
CA ASN A 84 8.62 25.78 0.08
C ASN A 84 7.80 24.48 0.20
N VAL A 85 8.00 23.69 1.27
CA VAL A 85 7.21 22.46 1.52
C VAL A 85 5.74 22.79 1.73
N HIS A 86 5.43 23.88 2.44
CA HIS A 86 4.05 24.32 2.63
C HIS A 86 3.40 24.74 1.30
N ALA A 87 4.08 25.57 0.51
CA ALA A 87 3.60 25.98 -0.82
C ALA A 87 3.42 24.79 -1.76
N TRP A 88 4.33 23.81 -1.72
CA TRP A 88 4.22 22.56 -2.46
C TRP A 88 2.97 21.76 -2.06
N LYS A 89 2.70 21.63 -0.75
CA LYS A 89 1.48 20.96 -0.26
C LYS A 89 0.21 21.70 -0.65
N VAL A 90 0.19 23.03 -0.59
CA VAL A 90 -0.95 23.85 -1.05
C VAL A 90 -1.22 23.59 -2.54
N ARG A 91 -0.17 23.66 -3.37
CA ARG A 91 -0.28 23.48 -4.82
C ARG A 91 -0.81 22.10 -5.22
N LEU A 92 -0.44 21.05 -4.50
CA LEU A 92 -0.88 19.68 -4.77
C LEU A 92 -2.18 19.28 -4.04
N ASP A 93 -2.85 20.23 -3.37
CA ASP A 93 -4.02 19.95 -2.52
C ASP A 93 -3.73 18.82 -1.49
N TYR A 94 -2.54 18.88 -0.88
CA TYR A 94 -2.02 17.91 0.09
C TYR A 94 -1.99 18.42 1.53
N LEU A 95 -2.65 19.54 1.77
CA LEU A 95 -2.92 19.97 3.13
C LEU A 95 -3.95 19.03 3.78
N PRO A 96 -3.82 18.77 5.09
CA PRO A 96 -4.75 17.92 5.85
C PRO A 96 -6.06 18.68 6.15
N THR A 97 -6.70 19.19 5.12
CA THR A 97 -8.02 19.83 5.23
C THR A 97 -9.08 18.76 5.46
N ARG A 98 -10.22 19.10 6.08
CA ARG A 98 -11.31 18.12 6.24
C ARG A 98 -11.78 17.51 4.91
N LEU A 99 -11.79 18.28 3.83
CA LEU A 99 -12.09 17.76 2.49
C LEU A 99 -11.06 16.71 2.02
N ASN A 100 -9.77 16.92 2.27
CA ASN A 100 -8.74 15.96 1.87
C ASN A 100 -8.69 14.74 2.80
N ILE A 101 -9.06 14.91 4.07
CA ILE A 101 -9.20 13.82 5.04
C ILE A 101 -10.37 12.92 4.64
N SER A 102 -11.53 13.49 4.27
CA SER A 102 -12.71 12.69 3.87
C SER A 102 -12.47 11.86 2.62
N ARG A 103 -11.64 12.36 1.68
CA ARG A 103 -11.24 11.63 0.46
C ARG A 103 -10.35 10.41 0.72
N ARG A 104 -9.82 10.25 1.94
CA ARG A 104 -8.93 9.15 2.33
C ARG A 104 -9.62 8.11 3.21
N ASP A 105 -10.95 8.02 3.12
CA ASP A 105 -11.78 7.10 3.90
C ASP A 105 -11.59 7.20 5.43
N MET A 106 -11.15 8.35 5.91
CA MET A 106 -11.11 8.64 7.34
C MET A 106 -12.49 9.11 7.79
N ASN A 107 -13.02 8.46 8.83
CA ASN A 107 -14.31 8.83 9.42
C ASN A 107 -14.19 10.19 10.12
N ILE A 108 -14.91 11.18 9.62
CA ILE A 108 -15.00 12.52 10.21
C ILE A 108 -16.46 12.97 10.27
N ASP A 109 -16.83 13.65 11.34
CA ASP A 109 -18.23 14.04 11.59
C ASP A 109 -18.77 15.06 10.57
N SER A 110 -17.89 15.87 9.98
CA SER A 110 -18.27 16.92 9.02
C SER A 110 -17.08 17.34 8.15
N ILE A 111 -17.34 17.84 6.94
CA ILE A 111 -16.33 18.47 6.08
C ILE A 111 -16.32 20.00 6.18
N LEU A 112 -17.19 20.58 7.01
CA LEU A 112 -17.29 22.02 7.19
C LEU A 112 -16.05 22.57 7.92
N CYS A 113 -15.71 23.81 7.57
CA CYS A 113 -14.63 24.55 8.17
C CYS A 113 -14.93 24.84 9.65
N PRO A 114 -14.10 24.37 10.59
CA PRO A 114 -14.35 24.56 12.02
C PRO A 114 -14.24 26.02 12.46
N ILE A 115 -13.71 26.91 11.60
CA ILE A 115 -13.55 28.34 11.88
C ILE A 115 -14.82 29.11 11.52
N CYS A 116 -15.39 28.86 10.35
CA CYS A 116 -16.53 29.64 9.85
C CYS A 116 -17.88 28.90 9.87
N ASP A 117 -17.84 27.57 9.93
CA ASP A 117 -18.99 26.65 9.90
C ASP A 117 -19.97 26.86 8.73
N LYS A 118 -19.51 27.52 7.66
CA LYS A 118 -20.34 27.96 6.53
C LYS A 118 -19.95 27.33 5.20
N ALA A 119 -18.70 26.89 5.08
CA ALA A 119 -18.14 26.35 3.85
C ALA A 119 -17.32 25.10 4.13
N VAL A 120 -17.13 24.29 3.10
CA VAL A 120 -16.23 23.12 3.15
C VAL A 120 -14.81 23.59 3.43
N GLU A 121 -14.12 22.89 4.35
CA GLU A 121 -12.71 23.14 4.61
C GLU A 121 -11.85 22.61 3.46
N SER A 122 -11.54 23.49 2.50
CA SER A 122 -10.60 23.24 1.41
C SER A 122 -9.37 24.15 1.51
N ALA A 123 -8.30 23.82 0.78
CA ALA A 123 -7.14 24.73 0.70
C ALA A 123 -7.55 26.09 0.12
N SER A 124 -8.43 26.11 -0.89
CA SER A 124 -8.96 27.36 -1.44
C SER A 124 -9.75 28.17 -0.41
N HIS A 125 -10.49 27.53 0.49
CA HIS A 125 -11.25 28.22 1.54
C HIS A 125 -10.36 28.75 2.67
N ILE A 126 -9.32 28.00 3.05
CA ILE A 126 -8.36 28.43 4.08
C ILE A 126 -7.46 29.57 3.56
N PHE A 127 -7.09 29.53 2.27
CA PHE A 127 -6.10 30.44 1.66
C PHE A 127 -6.69 31.49 0.69
N SER A 128 -8.01 31.59 0.56
CA SER A 128 -8.66 32.74 -0.10
C SER A 128 -8.45 33.99 0.77
N LEU A 129 -7.56 34.95 0.52
CA LEU A 129 -6.95 35.51 -0.70
C LEU A 129 -5.41 35.55 -0.62
N ALA A 130 -4.74 35.07 -1.67
CA ALA A 130 -3.47 35.61 -2.18
C ALA A 130 -3.17 35.03 -3.60
N ILE A 131 -3.95 35.47 -4.59
CA ILE A 131 -3.42 35.83 -5.91
C ILE A 131 -3.62 37.33 -6.05
#